data_AF-A0A1T5FMJ5-F1
#
_entry.id   AF-A0A1T5FMJ5-F1
#
_cell.length_a   1.000
_cell.length_b   1.000
_cell.length_c   1.000
_cell.angle_alpha   90.00
_cell.angle_beta   90.00
_cell.angle_gamma   90.00
#
_symmetry.space_group_name_H-M   'P 1'
#
loop_
_entity.id
_entity.type
_entity.pdbx_description
1 polymer ?
#
loop_
_entity_poly.entity_id
_entity_poly.type
_entity_poly.pdbx_seq_one_letter_code
_entity_poly.pdbx_strand_id
1 'polypeptide(L)'
;MNKTIINAFPNAGLALRLVIGWTYFSAFWRRLILENKLDPEVPGYIGEKFNHFLPNALFIKPLIEYLVSNPEILLTKMWIFTIVEGFVGLFLMIGYKTRINSLIVMSLALGILLGSGWIGTTCLDEWQIGVLGIAGGFTLFQLGGGKISIDGLSKNFVLNETKFNDKLNLKFYTPFLVISFLIFGLTLTPIKFSTVVFMAIFTTNRSSQNWNSRILNKIKIKSVLM
;
A
#
# COMPACT_ATOMS: atom_id res chain seq x y z
N MET A 1 -27.21 -16.49 -13.53
CA MET A 1 -27.17 -15.28 -12.67
C MET A 1 -27.74 -14.11 -13.46
N ASN A 2 -28.70 -13.36 -12.90
CA ASN A 2 -29.46 -12.34 -13.65
C ASN A 2 -28.52 -11.25 -14.19
N LYS A 3 -28.62 -10.84 -15.47
CA LYS A 3 -27.71 -9.86 -16.12
C LYS A 3 -27.62 -8.54 -15.36
N THR A 4 -28.63 -8.20 -14.59
CA THR A 4 -28.67 -7.03 -13.69
C THR A 4 -27.66 -7.13 -12.55
N ILE A 5 -27.50 -8.30 -11.93
CA ILE A 5 -26.57 -8.51 -10.80
C ILE A 5 -25.12 -8.51 -11.29
N ILE A 6 -24.85 -9.10 -12.45
CA ILE A 6 -23.50 -9.16 -13.07
C ILE A 6 -22.96 -7.75 -13.37
N ASN A 7 -23.85 -6.79 -13.63
CA ASN A 7 -23.48 -5.40 -13.91
C ASN A 7 -23.44 -4.50 -12.66
N ALA A 8 -24.10 -4.89 -11.57
CA ALA A 8 -24.12 -4.12 -10.33
C ALA A 8 -22.80 -4.25 -9.56
N PHE A 9 -22.19 -5.44 -9.57
CA PHE A 9 -20.94 -5.71 -8.84
C PHE A 9 -19.74 -4.86 -9.30
N PRO A 10 -19.44 -4.76 -10.60
CA PRO A 10 -18.34 -3.92 -11.08
C PRO A 10 -18.56 -2.42 -10.82
N ASN A 11 -19.82 -1.95 -10.89
CA ASN A 11 -20.16 -0.56 -10.59
C ASN A 11 -19.98 -0.21 -9.10
N ALA A 12 -20.11 -1.19 -8.19
CA ALA A 12 -19.81 -1.01 -6.77
C ALA A 12 -18.32 -0.70 -6.52
N GLY A 13 -17.43 -1.11 -7.43
CA GLY A 13 -16.00 -0.80 -7.41
C GLY A 13 -15.64 0.60 -7.91
N LEU A 14 -16.60 1.40 -8.41
CA LEU A 14 -16.31 2.71 -9.01
C LEU A 14 -15.67 3.69 -8.01
N ALA A 15 -16.20 3.77 -6.78
CA ALA A 15 -15.62 4.63 -5.75
C ALA A 15 -14.17 4.21 -5.43
N LEU A 16 -13.95 2.90 -5.27
CA LEU A 16 -12.61 2.34 -5.02
C LEU A 16 -11.65 2.67 -6.16
N ARG A 17 -12.12 2.56 -7.42
CA ARG A 17 -11.35 2.87 -8.62
C ARG A 17 -10.93 4.34 -8.67
N LEU A 18 -11.85 5.26 -8.38
CA LEU A 18 -11.57 6.69 -8.38
C LEU A 18 -10.59 7.07 -7.27
N VAL A 19 -10.80 6.56 -6.06
CA VAL A 19 -9.92 6.87 -4.92
C VAL A 19 -8.51 6.31 -5.14
N ILE A 20 -8.38 5.05 -5.54
CA ILE A 20 -7.06 4.45 -5.83
C ILE A 20 -6.39 5.14 -7.02
N GLY A 21 -7.14 5.41 -8.08
CA GLY A 21 -6.60 6.12 -9.24
C GLY A 21 -6.09 7.51 -8.85
N TRP A 22 -6.84 8.24 -8.01
CA TRP A 22 -6.43 9.52 -7.48
C TRP A 22 -5.21 9.44 -6.56
N THR A 23 -5.06 8.40 -5.72
CA THR A 23 -3.88 8.27 -4.86
C THR A 23 -2.57 8.20 -5.65
N TYR A 24 -2.55 7.48 -6.78
CA TYR A 24 -1.37 7.42 -7.65
C TYR A 24 -1.20 8.67 -8.50
N PHE A 25 -2.29 9.20 -9.07
CA PHE A 25 -2.23 10.43 -9.87
C PHE A 25 -1.79 11.65 -9.05
N SER A 26 -2.30 11.80 -7.83
CA SER A 26 -1.91 12.90 -6.93
C SER A 26 -0.46 12.79 -6.46
N ALA A 27 0.13 11.59 -6.39
CA ALA A 27 1.55 11.42 -6.13
C ALA A 27 2.39 11.99 -7.28
N PHE A 28 2.05 11.65 -8.53
CA PHE A 28 2.65 12.24 -9.72
C PHE A 28 2.50 13.77 -9.76
N TRP A 29 1.27 14.27 -9.55
CA TRP A 29 0.96 15.69 -9.63
C TRP A 29 1.75 16.52 -8.60
N ARG A 30 1.82 16.05 -7.35
CA ARG A 30 2.59 16.74 -6.29
C ARG A 30 4.08 16.82 -6.61
N ARG A 31 4.65 15.74 -7.14
CA ARG A 31 6.10 15.60 -7.37
C ARG A 31 6.60 16.35 -8.59
N LEU A 32 5.75 16.62 -9.57
CA LEU A 32 6.13 17.33 -10.80
C LEU A 32 5.66 18.78 -10.85
N ILE A 33 4.51 19.10 -10.26
CA ILE A 33 3.82 20.37 -10.50
C ILE A 33 3.79 21.27 -9.27
N LEU A 34 3.64 20.71 -8.06
CA LEU A 34 3.57 21.52 -6.83
C LEU A 34 4.95 21.77 -6.23
N GLU A 35 5.67 20.69 -5.93
CA GLU A 35 6.99 20.74 -5.33
C GLU A 35 7.85 19.78 -6.15
N ASN A 36 8.77 20.31 -6.96
CA ASN A 36 9.64 19.51 -7.82
C ASN A 36 10.66 18.72 -6.97
N LYS A 37 10.18 17.63 -6.34
CA LYS A 37 10.97 16.77 -5.44
C LYS A 37 11.75 15.68 -6.17
N LEU A 38 11.73 15.70 -7.50
CA LEU A 38 12.58 14.85 -8.33
C LEU A 38 13.93 15.52 -8.65
N ASP A 39 14.09 16.80 -8.37
CA ASP A 39 15.35 17.49 -8.55
C ASP A 39 16.32 17.16 -7.39
N PRO A 40 17.50 16.57 -7.67
CA PRO A 40 18.50 16.31 -6.64
C PRO A 40 19.12 17.59 -6.05
N GLU A 41 18.95 18.75 -6.68
CA GLU A 41 19.50 20.02 -6.22
C GLU A 41 18.60 20.74 -5.20
N VAL A 42 17.36 20.26 -5.00
CA VAL A 42 16.36 20.89 -4.12
C VAL A 42 16.26 20.15 -2.77
N PRO A 43 16.22 20.86 -1.63
CA PRO A 43 16.02 20.24 -0.32
C PRO A 43 14.67 19.48 -0.28
N GLY A 44 14.73 18.21 0.13
CA GLY A 44 13.57 17.30 0.09
C GLY A 44 13.54 16.36 -1.11
N TYR A 45 14.68 16.16 -1.78
CA TYR A 45 14.85 15.14 -2.81
C TYR A 45 14.42 13.77 -2.33
N ILE A 46 13.54 13.12 -3.11
CA ILE A 46 12.93 11.86 -2.71
C ILE A 46 13.95 10.70 -2.62
N GLY A 47 15.11 10.84 -3.26
CA GLY A 47 16.20 9.87 -3.18
C GLY A 47 16.83 9.76 -1.78
N GLU A 48 16.79 10.83 -0.97
CA GLU A 48 17.28 10.77 0.41
C GLU A 48 16.46 9.81 1.28
N LYS A 49 15.18 9.58 0.94
CA LYS A 49 14.34 8.60 1.63
C LYS A 49 14.84 7.17 1.46
N PHE A 50 15.56 6.85 0.37
CA PHE A 50 16.10 5.51 0.16
C PHE A 50 17.21 5.15 1.15
N ASN A 51 17.92 6.14 1.69
CA ASN A 51 18.88 5.92 2.78
C ASN A 51 18.18 5.44 4.06
N HIS A 52 16.95 5.92 4.30
CA HIS A 52 16.13 5.46 5.43
C HIS A 52 15.51 4.08 5.19
N PHE A 53 15.28 3.70 3.92
CA PHE A 53 14.73 2.40 3.54
C PHE A 53 15.76 1.26 3.57
N LEU A 54 17.03 1.53 3.25
CA LEU A 54 18.11 0.55 3.17
C LEU A 54 18.23 -0.43 4.38
N PRO A 55 18.23 0.02 5.65
CA PRO A 55 18.35 -0.91 6.78
C PRO A 55 17.15 -1.86 6.94
N ASN A 56 15.97 -1.46 6.47
CA ASN A 56 14.70 -2.11 6.79
C ASN A 56 14.01 -2.77 5.59
N ALA A 57 14.55 -2.60 4.39
CA ALA A 57 14.01 -3.20 3.18
C ALA A 57 13.91 -4.72 3.31
N LEU A 58 12.76 -5.26 2.93
CA LEU A 58 12.47 -6.69 3.00
C LEU A 58 12.78 -7.29 1.63
N PHE A 59 13.64 -8.32 1.58
CA PHE A 59 13.97 -9.10 0.37
C PHE A 59 14.75 -8.37 -0.75
N ILE A 60 14.71 -7.03 -0.83
CA ILE A 60 15.37 -6.23 -1.90
C ILE A 60 16.57 -5.37 -1.44
N LYS A 61 17.17 -5.67 -0.28
CA LYS A 61 18.33 -4.91 0.24
C LYS A 61 19.46 -4.69 -0.78
N PRO A 62 19.97 -5.71 -1.50
CA PRO A 62 21.07 -5.52 -2.45
C PRO A 62 20.70 -4.62 -3.63
N LEU A 63 19.42 -4.64 -4.04
CA LEU A 63 18.92 -3.79 -5.11
C LEU A 63 18.86 -2.32 -4.66
N ILE A 64 18.40 -2.06 -3.44
CA ILE A 64 18.33 -0.70 -2.90
C ILE A 64 19.74 -0.15 -2.63
N GLU A 65 20.64 -0.97 -2.10
CA GLU A 65 22.04 -0.60 -1.91
C GLU A 65 22.74 -0.23 -3.23
N TYR A 66 22.47 -0.99 -4.29
CA TYR A 66 22.93 -0.65 -5.64
C TYR A 66 22.36 0.68 -6.13
N LEU A 67 21.07 0.93 -5.92
CA LEU A 67 20.43 2.19 -6.34
C LEU A 67 20.95 3.40 -5.55
N VAL A 68 21.13 3.27 -4.23
CA VAL A 68 21.70 4.32 -3.38
C VAL A 68 23.16 4.63 -3.76
N SER A 69 23.92 3.60 -4.10
CA SER A 69 25.32 3.74 -4.53
C SER A 69 25.46 4.35 -5.93
N ASN A 70 24.38 4.36 -6.74
CA ASN A 70 24.36 4.89 -8.11
C ASN A 70 23.24 5.94 -8.27
N PRO A 71 23.46 7.19 -7.83
CA PRO A 71 22.42 8.22 -7.76
C PRO A 71 21.79 8.58 -9.10
N GLU A 72 22.53 8.52 -10.21
CA GLU A 72 22.00 8.76 -11.57
C GLU A 72 20.96 7.70 -11.98
N ILE A 73 21.21 6.43 -11.61
CA ILE A 73 20.30 5.32 -11.87
C ILE A 73 19.06 5.47 -11.00
N LEU A 74 19.22 5.80 -9.72
CA LEU A 74 18.11 6.04 -8.79
C LEU A 74 17.18 7.15 -9.31
N LEU A 75 17.75 8.27 -9.75
CA LEU A 75 16.99 9.39 -10.32
C LEU A 75 16.15 8.92 -11.52
N THR A 76 16.79 8.21 -12.46
CA THR A 76 16.11 7.68 -13.66
C THR A 76 14.97 6.73 -13.29
N LYS A 77 15.17 5.85 -12.31
CA LYS A 77 14.11 4.93 -11.84
C LYS A 77 12.97 5.68 -11.16
N MET A 78 13.26 6.73 -10.40
CA MET A 78 12.23 7.57 -9.75
C MET A 78 11.39 8.36 -10.75
N TRP A 79 12.00 8.87 -11.83
CA TRP A 79 11.29 9.49 -12.94
C TRP A 79 10.33 8.51 -13.62
N ILE A 80 10.84 7.34 -14.02
CA ILE A 80 10.02 6.30 -14.66
C ILE A 80 8.86 5.89 -13.74
N PHE A 81 9.16 5.63 -12.46
CA PHE A 81 8.16 5.25 -11.48
C PHE A 81 7.05 6.30 -11.35
N THR A 82 7.42 7.57 -11.19
CA THR A 82 6.47 8.68 -11.04
C THR A 82 5.60 8.84 -12.29
N ILE A 83 6.18 8.78 -13.49
CA ILE A 83 5.42 8.86 -14.76
C ILE A 83 4.42 7.72 -14.87
N VAL A 84 4.84 6.48 -14.56
CA VAL A 84 3.96 5.31 -14.57
C VAL A 84 2.82 5.46 -13.57
N GLU A 85 3.08 5.94 -12.35
CA GLU A 85 2.03 6.22 -11.36
C GLU A 85 0.98 7.21 -11.89
N GLY A 86 1.42 8.28 -12.57
CA GLY A 86 0.53 9.28 -13.17
C GLY A 86 -0.39 8.70 -14.25
N PHE A 87 0.18 7.98 -15.23
CA PHE A 87 -0.60 7.39 -16.32
C PHE A 87 -1.54 6.29 -15.82
N VAL A 88 -1.05 5.39 -14.98
CA VAL A 88 -1.85 4.29 -14.45
C VAL A 88 -2.97 4.82 -13.57
N GLY A 89 -2.70 5.81 -12.71
CA GLY A 89 -3.70 6.46 -11.88
C GLY A 89 -4.84 7.07 -12.71
N LEU A 90 -4.48 7.83 -13.75
CA LEU A 90 -5.44 8.45 -14.66
C LEU A 90 -6.26 7.41 -15.43
N PHE A 91 -5.61 6.40 -16.00
CA PHE A 91 -6.31 5.34 -16.74
C PHE A 91 -7.21 4.50 -15.84
N LEU A 92 -6.83 4.29 -14.57
CA LEU A 92 -7.67 3.64 -13.59
C LEU A 92 -8.92 4.48 -13.32
N MET A 93 -8.81 5.79 -13.08
CA MET A 93 -9.96 6.68 -12.84
C MET A 93 -10.98 6.62 -13.97
N ILE A 94 -10.50 6.76 -15.20
CA ILE A 94 -11.34 6.74 -16.43
C ILE A 94 -11.87 5.33 -16.72
N GLY A 95 -11.26 4.29 -16.13
CA GLY A 95 -11.64 2.89 -16.33
C GLY A 95 -11.27 2.40 -17.73
N TYR A 96 -10.05 2.72 -18.16
CA TYR A 96 -9.41 2.18 -19.35
C TYR A 96 -8.52 1.01 -18.95
N LYS A 97 -8.66 -0.15 -19.60
CA LYS A 97 -7.92 -1.40 -19.31
C LYS A 97 -7.78 -1.68 -17.81
N THR A 98 -8.89 -1.57 -17.08
CA THR A 98 -8.97 -1.56 -15.62
C THR A 98 -8.26 -2.74 -14.99
N ARG A 99 -8.37 -3.96 -15.55
CA ARG A 99 -7.69 -5.15 -15.02
C ARG A 99 -6.16 -5.08 -15.17
N ILE A 100 -5.66 -4.61 -16.31
CA ILE A 100 -4.22 -4.47 -16.54
C ILE A 100 -3.67 -3.38 -15.62
N ASN A 101 -4.35 -2.24 -15.55
CA ASN A 101 -3.95 -1.15 -14.65
C ASN A 101 -4.04 -1.54 -13.18
N SER A 102 -4.98 -2.41 -12.80
CA SER A 102 -5.07 -2.96 -11.45
C SER A 102 -3.88 -3.87 -11.12
N LEU A 103 -3.40 -4.69 -12.07
CA LEU A 103 -2.17 -5.46 -11.89
C LEU A 103 -0.95 -4.56 -11.74
N ILE A 104 -0.85 -3.49 -12.53
CA ILE A 104 0.25 -2.53 -12.41
C ILE A 104 0.21 -1.83 -11.05
N VAL A 105 -0.97 -1.38 -10.60
CA VAL A 105 -1.16 -0.82 -9.25
C VAL A 105 -0.71 -1.80 -8.17
N MET A 106 -1.08 -3.08 -8.27
CA MET A 106 -0.61 -4.10 -7.33
C MET A 106 0.93 -4.21 -7.34
N SER A 107 1.56 -4.21 -8.51
CA SER A 107 3.02 -4.28 -8.62
C SER A 107 3.72 -3.03 -8.06
N LEU A 108 3.17 -1.84 -8.30
CA LEU A 108 3.69 -0.59 -7.73
C LEU A 108 3.56 -0.59 -6.20
N ALA A 109 2.40 -1.01 -5.69
CA ALA A 109 2.14 -1.14 -4.26
C ALA A 109 3.06 -2.16 -3.58
N LEU A 110 3.31 -3.30 -4.23
CA LEU A 110 4.30 -4.29 -3.78
C LEU A 110 5.72 -3.70 -3.77
N GLY A 111 6.10 -2.93 -4.80
CA GLY A 111 7.40 -2.26 -4.87
C GLY A 111 7.62 -1.29 -3.71
N ILE A 112 6.61 -0.48 -3.38
CA ILE A 112 6.64 0.43 -2.22
C ILE A 112 6.76 -0.38 -0.92
N LEU A 113 5.94 -1.43 -0.75
CA LEU A 113 5.89 -2.23 0.47
C LEU A 113 7.20 -2.97 0.76
N LEU A 114 7.78 -3.57 -0.27
CA LEU A 114 9.08 -4.26 -0.16
C LEU A 114 10.23 -3.26 0.07
N GLY A 115 10.11 -2.07 -0.53
CA GLY A 115 11.10 -1.00 -0.43
C GLY A 115 11.14 -0.39 0.97
N SER A 116 10.00 0.01 1.51
CA SER A 116 9.93 0.64 2.82
C SER A 116 10.13 -0.34 3.97
N GLY A 117 9.73 -1.61 3.79
CA GLY A 117 9.61 -2.54 4.91
C GLY A 117 8.65 -1.99 5.99
N TRP A 118 8.73 -2.53 7.20
CA TRP A 118 8.01 -1.98 8.35
C TRP A 118 8.98 -1.33 9.34
N ILE A 119 8.95 -0.01 9.40
CA ILE A 119 9.84 0.82 10.25
C ILE A 119 9.07 1.41 11.46
N GLY A 120 7.91 0.85 11.83
CA GLY A 120 7.06 1.41 12.87
C GLY A 120 6.28 2.65 12.39
N THR A 121 6.06 3.64 13.25
CA THR A 121 5.16 4.78 12.95
C THR A 121 5.68 5.74 11.89
N THR A 122 6.97 5.70 11.53
CA THR A 122 7.57 6.58 10.51
C THR A 122 7.30 6.14 9.08
N CYS A 123 6.99 4.87 8.84
CA CYS A 123 6.58 4.34 7.53
C CYS A 123 5.10 3.96 7.49
N LEU A 124 4.30 4.51 8.42
CA LEU A 124 2.87 4.23 8.49
C LEU A 124 2.18 4.60 7.17
N ASP A 125 2.57 5.72 6.57
CA ASP A 125 1.94 6.24 5.35
C ASP A 125 2.29 5.38 4.13
N GLU A 126 3.58 5.05 3.92
CA GLU A 126 4.03 4.19 2.83
C GLU A 126 3.45 2.78 2.94
N TRP A 127 3.35 2.26 4.18
CA TRP A 127 2.76 0.96 4.44
C TRP A 127 1.25 0.94 4.17
N GLN A 128 0.51 1.95 4.66
CA GLN A 128 -0.93 2.06 4.42
C GLN A 128 -1.26 2.15 2.94
N ILE A 129 -0.51 2.98 2.19
CA ILE A 129 -0.67 3.09 0.74
C ILE A 129 -0.33 1.77 0.05
N GLY A 130 0.74 1.09 0.46
CA GLY A 130 1.14 -0.21 -0.09
C GLY A 130 0.07 -1.30 0.13
N VAL A 131 -0.44 -1.43 1.35
CA VAL A 131 -1.47 -2.42 1.68
C VAL A 131 -2.79 -2.12 0.97
N LEU A 132 -3.24 -0.87 0.99
CA LEU A 132 -4.46 -0.45 0.31
C LEU A 132 -4.34 -0.62 -1.20
N GLY A 133 -3.15 -0.36 -1.77
CA GLY A 133 -2.87 -0.55 -3.19
C GLY A 133 -2.90 -2.03 -3.61
N ILE A 134 -2.35 -2.94 -2.81
CA ILE A 134 -2.40 -4.38 -3.09
C ILE A 134 -3.83 -4.92 -2.99
N ALA A 135 -4.51 -4.67 -1.86
CA ALA A 135 -5.86 -5.16 -1.63
C ALA A 135 -6.87 -4.53 -2.60
N GLY A 136 -6.76 -3.22 -2.81
CA GLY A 136 -7.59 -2.46 -3.72
C GLY A 136 -7.36 -2.81 -5.19
N GLY A 137 -6.10 -2.94 -5.62
CA GLY A 137 -5.75 -3.41 -6.96
C GLY A 137 -6.24 -4.83 -7.21
N PHE A 138 -6.10 -5.74 -6.24
CA PHE A 138 -6.62 -7.11 -6.37
C PHE A 138 -8.16 -7.15 -6.44
N THR A 139 -8.83 -6.27 -5.69
CA THR A 139 -10.29 -6.12 -5.73
C THR A 139 -10.76 -5.59 -7.08
N LEU A 140 -10.12 -4.54 -7.61
CA LEU A 140 -10.43 -3.97 -8.94
C LEU A 140 -10.08 -4.93 -10.08
N PHE A 141 -9.02 -5.71 -9.93
CA PHE A 141 -8.68 -6.77 -10.88
C PHE A 141 -9.79 -7.82 -10.98
N GLN A 142 -10.42 -8.18 -9.86
CA GLN A 142 -11.54 -9.13 -9.84
C GLN A 142 -12.83 -8.49 -10.39
N LEU A 143 -13.17 -7.29 -9.92
CA LEU A 143 -14.41 -6.58 -10.27
C LEU A 143 -14.44 -6.13 -11.74
N GLY A 144 -13.31 -5.68 -12.30
CA GLY A 144 -13.25 -5.09 -13.64
C GLY A 144 -13.70 -3.63 -13.69
N GLY A 145 -13.89 -3.10 -14.91
CA GLY A 145 -14.24 -1.70 -15.18
C GLY A 145 -15.73 -1.38 -14.98
N GLY A 146 -16.63 -2.35 -15.20
CA GLY A 146 -18.06 -2.11 -15.08
C GLY A 146 -18.65 -1.19 -16.15
N LYS A 147 -19.94 -0.87 -16.07
CA LYS A 147 -20.66 -0.14 -17.13
C LYS A 147 -20.25 1.32 -17.26
N ILE A 148 -19.87 1.94 -16.14
CA ILE A 148 -19.46 3.34 -16.07
C ILE A 148 -17.92 3.38 -16.19
N SER A 149 -17.40 2.87 -17.31
CA SER A 149 -15.97 2.86 -17.64
C SER A 149 -15.80 2.77 -19.15
N ILE A 150 -14.67 3.25 -19.67
CA ILE A 150 -14.36 3.11 -21.10
C ILE A 150 -14.37 1.63 -21.51
N ASP A 151 -13.91 0.73 -20.63
CA ASP A 151 -13.95 -0.71 -20.86
C ASP A 151 -15.37 -1.27 -21.01
N GLY A 152 -16.33 -0.75 -20.23
CA GLY A 152 -17.73 -1.15 -20.30
C GLY A 152 -18.50 -0.55 -21.49
N LEU A 153 -18.14 0.67 -21.90
CA LEU A 153 -18.73 1.31 -23.09
C LEU A 153 -18.19 0.69 -24.38
N SER A 154 -16.90 0.35 -24.43
CA SER A 154 -16.26 -0.24 -25.60
C SER A 154 -16.15 -1.76 -25.45
N LYS A 155 -17.15 -2.49 -25.94
CA LYS A 155 -17.20 -3.98 -25.98
C LYS A 155 -16.04 -4.65 -26.74
N ASN A 156 -15.10 -3.88 -27.29
CA ASN A 156 -14.05 -4.33 -28.20
C ASN A 156 -12.66 -4.47 -27.54
N PHE A 157 -12.53 -4.26 -26.22
CA PHE A 157 -11.21 -4.34 -25.58
C PHE A 157 -10.75 -5.77 -25.25
N VAL A 158 -9.41 -5.96 -25.34
CA VAL A 158 -8.62 -7.20 -25.41
C VAL A 158 -8.89 -8.23 -24.30
N LEU A 159 -9.48 -7.83 -23.17
CA LEU A 159 -9.98 -8.71 -22.13
C LEU A 159 -11.49 -8.48 -21.98
N ASN A 160 -12.26 -9.13 -22.84
CA ASN A 160 -13.72 -8.96 -22.90
C ASN A 160 -14.31 -9.25 -21.50
N GLU A 161 -14.79 -8.21 -20.81
CA GLU A 161 -15.21 -8.26 -19.41
C GLU A 161 -16.25 -9.37 -19.16
N THR A 162 -17.11 -9.59 -20.15
CA THR A 162 -18.13 -10.64 -20.18
C THR A 162 -17.50 -12.02 -20.24
N LYS A 163 -16.55 -12.27 -21.15
CA LYS A 163 -15.90 -13.58 -21.33
C LYS A 163 -15.03 -13.99 -20.13
N PHE A 164 -14.38 -13.03 -19.46
CA PHE A 164 -13.62 -13.33 -18.24
C PHE A 164 -14.55 -13.64 -17.06
N ASN A 165 -15.60 -12.85 -16.86
CA ASN A 165 -16.59 -13.09 -15.80
C ASN A 165 -17.39 -14.39 -16.05
N ASP A 166 -17.72 -14.70 -17.30
CA ASP A 166 -18.43 -15.94 -17.68
C ASP A 166 -17.53 -17.19 -17.53
N LYS A 167 -16.21 -17.04 -17.66
CA LYS A 167 -15.21 -18.10 -17.45
C LYS A 167 -14.83 -18.25 -15.96
N LEU A 168 -15.24 -17.31 -15.10
CA LEU A 168 -15.04 -17.34 -13.65
C LEU A 168 -15.98 -18.35 -12.99
N ASN A 169 -15.70 -19.63 -13.20
CA ASN A 169 -16.41 -20.74 -12.56
C ASN A 169 -16.14 -20.79 -11.05
N LEU A 170 -16.96 -21.50 -10.28
CA LEU A 170 -16.78 -21.68 -8.81
C LEU A 170 -15.36 -22.14 -8.41
N LYS A 171 -14.66 -22.84 -9.31
CA LYS A 171 -13.27 -23.32 -9.14
C LYS A 171 -12.21 -22.21 -9.11
N PHE A 172 -12.49 -21.00 -9.61
CA PHE A 172 -11.57 -19.86 -9.54
C PHE A 172 -11.71 -19.05 -8.25
N TYR A 173 -12.78 -19.24 -7.45
CA TYR A 173 -12.94 -18.54 -6.17
C TYR A 173 -11.99 -19.04 -5.09
N THR A 174 -11.64 -20.33 -5.11
CA THR A 174 -10.69 -20.91 -4.15
C THR A 174 -9.29 -20.28 -4.25
N PRO A 175 -8.66 -20.12 -5.44
CA PRO A 175 -7.38 -19.40 -5.52
C PRO A 175 -7.53 -17.91 -5.16
N PHE A 176 -8.65 -17.25 -5.48
CA PHE A 176 -8.84 -15.85 -5.07
C PHE A 176 -8.96 -15.69 -3.56
N LEU A 177 -9.65 -16.59 -2.87
CA LEU A 177 -9.69 -16.62 -1.40
C LEU A 177 -8.32 -16.85 -0.80
N VAL A 178 -7.55 -17.80 -1.33
CA VAL A 178 -6.17 -18.04 -0.88
C VAL A 178 -5.32 -16.79 -1.06
N ILE A 179 -5.40 -16.12 -2.21
CA ILE A 179 -4.67 -14.87 -2.47
C ILE A 179 -5.13 -13.76 -1.50
N SER A 180 -6.42 -13.62 -1.20
CA SER A 180 -6.90 -12.67 -0.19
C SER A 180 -6.31 -12.94 1.19
N PHE A 181 -6.28 -14.20 1.63
CA PHE A 181 -5.65 -14.58 2.89
C PHE A 181 -4.13 -14.41 2.88
N LEU A 182 -3.47 -14.61 1.74
CA LEU A 182 -2.04 -14.31 1.58
C LEU A 182 -1.76 -12.80 1.64
N ILE A 183 -2.56 -11.99 0.98
CA ILE A 183 -2.48 -10.52 1.07
C ILE A 183 -2.65 -10.11 2.54
N PHE A 184 -3.69 -10.61 3.22
CA PHE A 184 -3.88 -10.36 4.63
C PHE A 184 -2.69 -10.85 5.48
N GLY A 185 -2.15 -12.03 5.21
CA GLY A 185 -0.95 -12.55 5.87
C GLY A 185 0.28 -11.64 5.69
N LEU A 186 0.52 -11.14 4.49
CA LEU A 186 1.57 -10.17 4.17
C LEU A 186 1.37 -8.84 4.93
N THR A 187 0.13 -8.45 5.25
CA THR A 187 -0.12 -7.27 6.08
C THR A 187 0.19 -7.49 7.56
N LEU A 188 0.13 -8.74 8.04
CA LEU A 188 0.31 -9.12 9.44
C LEU A 188 1.76 -9.43 9.83
N THR A 189 2.61 -9.81 8.87
CA THR A 189 4.02 -10.14 9.12
C THR A 189 4.78 -9.06 9.89
N PRO A 190 4.58 -7.74 9.64
CA PRO A 190 5.21 -6.72 10.47
C PRO A 190 4.48 -6.41 11.78
N ILE A 191 3.19 -6.68 11.87
CA ILE A 191 2.38 -6.41 13.07
C ILE A 191 2.84 -7.28 14.24
N LYS A 192 3.34 -8.50 13.98
CA LYS A 192 3.96 -9.35 15.03
C LYS A 192 5.18 -8.71 15.70
N PHE A 193 5.89 -7.80 15.02
CA PHE A 193 7.01 -7.08 15.63
C PHE A 193 6.51 -5.91 16.49
N SER A 194 5.46 -5.21 16.03
CA SER A 194 4.90 -4.07 16.76
C SER A 194 4.06 -4.48 17.97
N THR A 195 3.27 -5.56 17.92
CA THR A 195 2.45 -6.00 19.06
C THR A 195 3.28 -6.59 20.20
N VAL A 196 4.41 -7.24 19.92
CA VAL A 196 5.35 -7.67 20.98
C VAL A 196 5.94 -6.44 21.67
N VAL A 197 6.29 -5.39 20.92
CA VAL A 197 6.79 -4.13 21.50
C VAL A 197 5.68 -3.37 22.23
N PHE A 198 4.47 -3.29 21.70
CA PHE A 198 3.34 -2.62 22.35
C PHE A 198 2.91 -3.35 23.64
N MET A 199 2.91 -4.69 23.62
CA MET A 199 2.61 -5.51 24.79
C MET A 199 3.76 -5.48 25.80
N ALA A 200 5.02 -5.39 25.36
CA ALA A 200 6.19 -5.18 26.23
C ALA A 200 6.22 -3.76 26.86
N ILE A 201 5.79 -2.73 26.12
CA ILE A 201 5.67 -1.36 26.62
C ILE A 201 4.50 -1.26 27.62
N PHE A 202 3.38 -1.95 27.38
CA PHE A 202 2.28 -2.01 28.35
C PHE A 202 2.62 -2.80 29.61
N THR A 203 3.40 -3.89 29.52
CA THR A 203 3.85 -4.63 30.71
C THR A 203 4.91 -3.86 31.51
N THR A 204 5.81 -3.13 30.86
CA THR A 204 6.81 -2.28 31.54
C THR A 204 6.21 -1.00 32.13
N ASN A 205 5.21 -0.37 31.49
CA ASN A 205 4.49 0.74 32.12
C ASN A 205 3.65 0.28 33.31
N ARG A 206 3.06 -0.92 33.26
CA ARG A 206 2.32 -1.49 34.39
C ARG A 206 3.25 -1.86 35.57
N SER A 207 4.49 -2.27 35.30
CA SER A 207 5.48 -2.51 36.37
C SER A 207 6.03 -1.20 36.96
N SER A 208 6.27 -0.17 36.15
CA SER A 208 6.73 1.17 36.60
C SER A 208 5.68 1.87 37.49
N GLN A 209 4.40 1.86 37.11
CA GLN A 209 3.30 2.42 37.92
C GLN A 209 3.11 1.66 39.26
N ASN A 210 3.33 0.33 39.26
CA ASN A 210 3.30 -0.48 40.48
C ASN A 210 4.55 -0.29 41.37
N TRP A 211 5.69 0.09 40.80
CA TRP A 211 6.91 0.37 41.56
C TRP A 211 6.83 1.72 42.27
N ASN A 212 6.37 2.76 41.57
CA ASN A 212 6.16 4.09 42.14
C ASN A 212 5.11 4.11 43.25
N SER A 213 4.00 3.37 43.11
CA SER A 213 2.99 3.28 44.17
C SER A 213 3.48 2.53 45.43
N ARG A 214 4.31 1.49 45.27
CA ARG A 214 4.92 0.77 46.41
C ARG A 214 5.96 1.60 47.16
N ILE A 215 6.76 2.41 46.44
CA ILE A 215 7.74 3.31 47.04
C ILE A 215 7.05 4.47 47.76
N LEU A 216 6.05 5.09 47.13
CA LEU A 216 5.28 6.15 47.76
C LEU A 216 4.57 5.68 49.03
N ASN A 217 4.01 4.46 49.05
CA ASN A 217 3.44 3.88 50.26
C ASN A 217 4.49 3.54 51.34
N LYS A 218 5.69 3.06 50.98
CA LYS A 218 6.77 2.85 51.95
C LYS A 218 7.30 4.15 52.56
N ILE A 219 7.37 5.22 51.78
CA ILE A 219 7.80 6.55 52.25
C ILE A 219 6.73 7.17 53.15
N LYS A 220 5.44 7.05 52.79
CA LYS A 220 4.32 7.55 53.60
C LYS A 220 4.16 6.83 54.94
N ILE A 221 4.43 5.52 54.99
CA ILE A 221 4.39 4.76 56.25
C ILE A 221 5.56 5.16 57.17
N LYS A 222 6.73 5.49 56.61
CA LYS A 222 7.89 5.93 57.39
C LYS A 222 7.74 7.32 58.00
N SER A 223 6.93 8.20 57.40
CA SER A 223 6.69 9.57 57.90
C SER A 223 5.55 9.68 58.92
N VAL A 224 4.84 8.58 59.21
CA VAL A 224 3.75 8.54 60.20
C VAL A 224 4.19 7.82 61.49
N LEU A 225 5.37 7.19 61.48
CA LEU A 225 5.96 6.45 62.61
C LEU A 225 7.19 7.14 63.23
N MET A 226 7.38 8.44 62.95
CA MET A 226 8.31 9.35 63.64
C MET A 226 7.52 10.48 64.27
#